data_AF-A0A3R9RFJ1-F1
#
_entry.id   AF-A0A3R9RFJ1-F1
#
_cell.length_a   1.000
_cell.length_b   1.000
_cell.length_c   1.000
_cell.angle_alpha   90.00
_cell.angle_beta   90.00
_cell.angle_gamma   90.00
#
_symmetry.space_group_name_H-M   'P 1'
#
loop_
_entity.id
_entity.type
_entity.pdbx_description
1 polymer ?
#
loop_
_entity_poly.entity_id
_entity_poly.type
_entity_poly.pdbx_seq_one_letter_code
_entity_poly.pdbx_strand_id
1 'polypeptide(L)'
;MISRDFAGTLVMDFFVAFGVIIGGSIIGGMGALLIGKPPLSTIHDLASSLKIWALVAAIGGTFDAITSLERGLFYGTHADMYKTIAMIFVALGGANAGTLIIQWITQEQISP
;
A
#
# COMPACT_ATOMS: atom_id res chain seq x y z
N MET A 1 -23.36 7.08 11.32
CA MET A 1 -23.99 6.13 10.38
C MET A 1 -22.93 5.79 9.35
N ILE A 2 -22.35 4.59 9.40
CA ILE A 2 -21.38 4.13 8.39
C ILE A 2 -22.18 3.92 7.10
N SER A 3 -22.09 4.86 6.17
CA SER A 3 -22.74 4.76 4.86
C SER A 3 -22.12 3.61 4.07
N ARG A 4 -22.93 2.88 3.30
CA ARG A 4 -22.46 1.78 2.43
C ARG A 4 -21.35 2.24 1.48
N ASP A 5 -21.40 3.50 1.06
CA ASP A 5 -20.36 4.17 0.27
C ASP A 5 -19.00 4.17 0.96
N PHE A 6 -18.95 4.45 2.28
CA PHE A 6 -17.70 4.48 3.03
C PHE A 6 -17.08 3.08 3.14
N ALA A 7 -17.89 2.05 3.39
CA ALA A 7 -17.42 0.67 3.38
C ALA A 7 -16.92 0.25 1.98
N GLY A 8 -17.56 0.73 0.91
CA GLY A 8 -17.10 0.54 -0.47
C GLY A 8 -15.73 1.16 -0.71
N THR A 9 -15.52 2.41 -0.29
CA THR A 9 -14.22 3.08 -0.38
C THR A 9 -13.13 2.32 0.38
N LEU A 10 -13.39 1.88 1.62
CA LEU A 10 -12.42 1.10 2.38
C LEU A 10 -12.00 -0.18 1.66
N VAL A 11 -12.95 -0.92 1.09
CA VAL A 11 -12.62 -2.14 0.32
C VAL A 11 -11.82 -1.79 -0.92
N MET A 12 -12.17 -0.72 -1.64
CA MET A 12 -11.41 -0.26 -2.80
C MET A 12 -9.98 0.12 -2.40
N ASP A 13 -9.79 0.89 -1.34
CA ASP A 13 -8.49 1.30 -0.83
C ASP A 13 -7.61 0.10 -0.46
N PHE A 14 -8.21 -0.93 0.16
CA PHE A 14 -7.55 -2.19 0.47
C PHE A 14 -7.02 -2.87 -0.81
N PHE A 15 -7.89 -3.07 -1.80
CA PHE A 15 -7.55 -3.79 -3.02
C PHE A 15 -6.58 -3.00 -3.92
N VAL A 16 -6.69 -1.68 -3.96
CA VAL A 16 -5.74 -0.82 -4.69
C VAL A 16 -4.36 -0.90 -4.05
N ALA A 17 -4.25 -0.73 -2.73
CA ALA A 17 -2.97 -0.82 -2.04
C ALA A 17 -2.35 -2.22 -2.18
N PHE A 18 -3.16 -3.27 -2.04
CA PHE A 18 -2.75 -4.66 -2.26
C PHE A 18 -2.22 -4.89 -3.68
N GLY A 19 -2.95 -4.42 -4.70
CA GLY A 19 -2.57 -4.56 -6.11
C GLY A 19 -1.27 -3.82 -6.45
N VAL A 20 -1.07 -2.61 -5.91
CA VAL A 20 0.18 -1.85 -6.12
C VAL A 20 1.38 -2.58 -5.56
N ILE A 21 1.26 -3.19 -4.37
CA ILE A 21 2.34 -3.97 -3.78
C ILE A 21 2.63 -5.21 -4.61
N ILE A 22 1.62 -6.04 -4.91
CA ILE A 22 1.83 -7.28 -5.67
C ILE A 22 2.35 -6.99 -7.08
N GLY A 23 1.70 -6.10 -7.81
CA GLY A 23 2.07 -5.77 -9.18
C GLY A 23 3.44 -5.10 -9.26
N GLY A 24 3.67 -4.08 -8.42
CA GLY A 24 4.93 -3.33 -8.41
C GLY A 24 6.13 -4.22 -8.04
N SER A 25 5.98 -5.07 -7.03
CA SER A 25 7.05 -5.98 -6.62
C SER A 25 7.32 -7.08 -7.64
N ILE A 26 6.29 -7.73 -8.20
CA ILE A 26 6.49 -8.80 -9.21
C ILE A 26 7.10 -8.22 -10.49
N ILE A 27 6.54 -7.13 -11.02
CA ILE A 27 7.02 -6.51 -12.26
C ILE A 27 8.42 -5.91 -12.05
N GLY A 28 8.66 -5.26 -10.92
CA GLY A 28 9.98 -4.75 -10.57
C GLY A 28 11.02 -5.87 -10.38
N GLY A 29 10.61 -7.03 -9.86
CA GLY A 29 11.44 -8.23 -9.82
C GLY A 29 11.82 -8.76 -11.19
N MET A 30 10.90 -8.74 -12.16
CA MET A 30 11.22 -9.04 -13.56
C MET A 30 12.19 -8.01 -14.16
N GLY A 31 12.05 -6.73 -13.81
CA GLY A 31 13.02 -5.69 -14.18
C GLY A 31 14.42 -5.96 -13.60
N ALA A 32 14.50 -6.47 -12.37
CA ALA A 32 15.77 -6.83 -11.73
C ALA A 32 16.49 -7.97 -12.47
N LEU A 33 15.73 -8.97 -12.97
CA LEU A 33 16.28 -10.04 -13.81
C LEU A 33 16.94 -9.49 -15.08
N LEU A 34 16.31 -8.50 -15.73
CA LEU A 34 16.86 -7.89 -16.95
C LEU A 34 18.15 -7.11 -16.71
N ILE A 35 18.35 -6.60 -15.49
CA ILE A 35 19.53 -5.83 -15.07
C ILE A 35 20.62 -6.75 -14.47
N GLY A 36 20.33 -8.05 -14.30
CA GLY A 36 21.27 -9.01 -13.70
C GLY A 36 21.42 -8.88 -12.18
N LYS A 37 20.45 -8.27 -11.50
CA LYS A 37 20.40 -8.17 -10.03
C LYS A 37 19.65 -9.36 -9.43
N PRO A 38 19.94 -9.74 -8.17
CA PRO A 38 19.21 -10.80 -7.48
C PRO A 38 17.71 -10.42 -7.39
N PRO A 39 16.82 -11.16 -8.07
CA PRO A 39 15.42 -10.77 -8.19
C PRO A 39 14.69 -10.85 -6.85
N LEU A 40 15.03 -11.83 -6.01
CA LEU A 40 14.35 -12.05 -4.72
C LEU A 40 14.57 -10.89 -3.74
N SER A 41 15.83 -10.48 -3.53
CA SER A 41 16.16 -9.33 -2.67
C SER A 41 15.56 -8.02 -3.22
N THR A 42 15.57 -7.84 -4.56
CA THR A 42 14.97 -6.64 -5.17
C THR A 42 13.45 -6.60 -4.97
N ILE A 43 12.78 -7.74 -5.07
CA ILE A 43 11.33 -7.87 -4.82
C ILE A 43 11.01 -7.48 -3.37
N HIS A 44 11.83 -7.90 -2.40
CA HIS A 44 11.66 -7.57 -0.99
C HIS A 44 11.85 -6.07 -0.71
N ASP A 45 12.93 -5.48 -1.22
CA ASP A 45 13.21 -4.06 -1.09
C ASP A 45 12.11 -3.20 -1.74
N LEU A 46 11.60 -3.62 -2.90
CA LEU A 46 10.46 -2.97 -3.54
C LEU A 46 9.20 -3.11 -2.71
N ALA A 47 8.90 -4.29 -2.18
CA ALA A 47 7.70 -4.50 -1.38
C ALA A 47 7.68 -3.61 -0.11
N SER A 48 8.84 -3.30 0.46
CA SER A 48 8.97 -2.35 1.57
C SER A 48 8.81 -0.90 1.12
N SER A 49 9.52 -0.51 0.06
CA SER A 49 9.53 0.87 -0.45
C SER A 49 8.20 1.29 -1.07
N LEU A 50 7.45 0.35 -1.65
CA LEU A 50 6.16 0.60 -2.28
C LEU A 50 5.01 0.76 -1.29
N LYS A 51 5.17 0.49 0.02
CA LYS A 51 4.09 0.63 1.02
C LYS A 51 3.51 2.03 1.08
N ILE A 52 4.37 3.03 1.07
CA ILE A 52 3.94 4.44 1.10
C ILE A 52 3.28 4.78 -0.24
N TRP A 53 3.85 4.34 -1.36
CA TRP A 53 3.27 4.58 -2.69
C TRP A 53 1.92 3.90 -2.90
N ALA A 54 1.71 2.71 -2.32
CA ALA A 54 0.44 1.99 -2.31
C ALA A 54 -0.63 2.75 -1.53
N LEU A 55 -0.26 3.36 -0.39
CA LEU A 55 -1.14 4.24 0.37
C LEU A 55 -1.53 5.48 -0.44
N VAL A 56 -0.57 6.12 -1.11
CA VAL A 56 -0.82 7.27 -1.99
C VAL A 56 -1.78 6.90 -3.12
N ALA A 57 -1.54 5.76 -3.77
CA ALA A 57 -2.38 5.24 -4.85
C ALA A 57 -3.81 4.95 -4.39
N ALA A 58 -4.01 4.42 -3.19
CA ALA A 58 -5.33 4.15 -2.63
C ALA A 58 -6.13 5.44 -2.41
N ILE A 59 -5.51 6.49 -1.89
CA ILE A 59 -6.23 7.73 -1.50
C ILE A 59 -6.51 8.63 -2.70
N GLY A 60 -5.67 8.60 -3.76
CA GLY A 60 -5.88 9.48 -4.92
C GLY A 60 -4.71 9.59 -5.90
N GLY A 61 -3.61 8.86 -5.69
CA GLY A 61 -2.51 8.70 -6.63
C GLY A 61 -1.54 9.88 -6.77
N THR A 62 -1.83 11.03 -6.16
CA THR A 62 -1.01 12.25 -6.27
C THR A 62 -0.50 12.73 -4.92
N PHE A 63 0.55 13.56 -4.94
CA PHE A 63 1.10 14.18 -3.72
C PHE A 63 0.07 15.08 -3.02
N ASP A 64 -0.84 15.68 -3.78
CA ASP A 64 -1.97 16.48 -3.26
C ASP A 64 -2.93 15.66 -2.39
N ALA A 65 -3.04 14.35 -2.65
CA ALA A 65 -3.82 13.44 -1.81
C ALA A 65 -3.17 13.29 -0.42
N ILE A 66 -1.84 13.29 -0.33
CA ILE A 66 -1.10 13.27 0.94
C ILE A 66 -1.29 14.58 1.69
N THR A 67 -1.19 15.72 1.02
CA THR A 67 -1.37 17.03 1.66
C THR A 67 -2.81 17.25 2.11
N SER A 68 -3.79 16.78 1.34
CA SER A 68 -5.20 16.77 1.76
C SER A 68 -5.44 15.83 2.94
N LEU A 69 -4.76 14.68 2.98
CA LEU A 69 -4.78 13.77 4.13
C LEU A 69 -4.19 14.43 5.39
N GLU A 70 -3.04 15.09 5.26
CA GLU A 70 -2.40 15.83 6.36
C GLU A 70 -3.33 16.92 6.89
N ARG A 71 -3.96 17.70 5.98
CA ARG A 71 -4.95 18.72 6.35
C ARG A 71 -6.20 18.11 6.99
N GLY A 72 -6.70 16.99 6.48
CA GLY A 72 -7.84 16.27 7.06
C GLY A 72 -7.54 15.67 8.44
N LEU A 73 -6.29 15.31 8.72
CA LEU A 73 -5.83 14.77 9.99
C LEU A 73 -5.55 15.86 11.04
N PHE A 74 -4.93 16.97 10.64
CA PHE A 74 -4.52 18.06 11.56
C PHE A 74 -5.54 19.20 11.70
N TYR A 75 -6.30 19.51 10.65
CA TYR A 75 -7.23 20.64 10.60
C TYR A 75 -8.70 20.24 10.38
N GLY A 76 -8.99 18.95 10.18
CA GLY A 76 -10.34 18.45 9.96
C GLY A 76 -11.19 18.47 11.23
N THR A 77 -12.50 18.70 11.08
CA THR A 77 -13.47 18.54 12.17
C THR A 77 -13.37 17.11 12.75
N HIS A 78 -13.47 16.93 14.07
CA HIS A 78 -13.20 15.66 14.77
C HIS A 78 -13.85 14.40 14.16
N ALA A 79 -14.98 14.54 13.46
CA ALA A 79 -15.68 13.45 12.80
C ALA A 79 -15.03 12.95 11.49
N ASP A 80 -14.36 13.82 10.73
CA ASP A 80 -13.75 13.44 9.45
C ASP A 80 -12.34 12.86 9.65
N MET A 81 -11.64 13.26 10.70
CA MET A 81 -10.36 12.67 11.11
C MET A 81 -10.47 11.15 11.29
N TYR A 82 -11.54 10.68 11.93
CA TYR A 82 -11.74 9.24 12.17
C TYR A 82 -11.89 8.44 10.87
N LYS A 83 -12.57 9.01 9.86
CA LYS A 83 -12.73 8.35 8.55
C LYS A 83 -11.40 8.23 7.82
N THR A 84 -10.61 9.31 7.82
CA THR A 84 -9.29 9.35 7.19
C THR A 84 -8.36 8.32 7.83
N ILE A 85 -8.35 8.25 9.17
CA ILE A 85 -7.57 7.25 9.90
C ILE A 85 -8.01 5.82 9.53
N ALA A 86 -9.32 5.56 9.48
CA ALA A 86 -9.84 4.25 9.09
C ALA A 86 -9.43 3.85 7.66
N MET A 87 -9.46 4.77 6.69
CA MET A 87 -8.96 4.53 5.32
C MET A 87 -7.48 4.16 5.31
N ILE A 88 -6.64 4.92 6.04
CA ILE A 88 -5.21 4.60 6.16
C ILE A 88 -5.01 3.21 6.73
N PHE A 89 -5.70 2.85 7.82
CA PHE A 89 -5.56 1.53 8.43
C PHE A 89 -5.93 0.39 7.47
N VAL A 90 -6.99 0.57 6.69
CA VAL A 90 -7.42 -0.44 5.71
C VAL A 90 -6.45 -0.55 4.54
N ALA A 91 -5.99 0.58 3.99
CA ALA A 91 -4.98 0.60 2.93
C ALA A 91 -3.64 -0.01 3.41
N LEU A 92 -3.23 0.29 4.65
CA LEU A 92 -2.04 -0.29 5.27
C LEU A 92 -2.20 -1.80 5.46
N GLY A 93 -3.40 -2.26 5.83
CA GLY A 93 -3.75 -3.68 5.89
C GLY A 93 -3.59 -4.38 4.54
N GLY A 94 -4.07 -3.76 3.46
CA GLY A 94 -3.93 -4.27 2.10
C GLY A 94 -2.47 -4.32 1.65
N ALA A 95 -1.71 -3.26 1.90
CA ALA A 95 -0.29 -3.21 1.60
C ALA A 95 0.50 -4.27 2.38
N ASN A 96 0.22 -4.42 3.68
CA ASN A 96 0.90 -5.40 4.53
C ASN A 96 0.57 -6.84 4.09
N ALA A 97 -0.69 -7.13 3.77
CA ALA A 97 -1.09 -8.42 3.22
C ALA A 97 -0.37 -8.72 1.89
N GLY A 98 -0.25 -7.74 0.99
CA GLY A 98 0.51 -7.87 -0.25
C GLY A 98 1.99 -8.17 0.00
N THR A 99 2.62 -7.44 0.92
CA THR A 99 4.02 -7.68 1.30
C THR A 99 4.20 -9.07 1.90
N LEU A 100 3.28 -9.52 2.75
CA LEU A 100 3.36 -10.85 3.38
C LEU A 100 3.28 -11.96 2.34
N ILE A 101 2.39 -11.83 1.35
CA ILE A 101 2.29 -12.79 0.23
C ILE A 101 3.58 -12.80 -0.58
N ILE A 102 4.13 -11.63 -0.88
CA ILE A 102 5.41 -11.54 -1.59
C ILE A 102 6.52 -12.21 -0.80
N GLN A 103 6.63 -11.93 0.51
CA GLN A 103 7.61 -12.56 1.40
C GLN A 103 7.45 -14.08 1.45
N TRP A 104 6.22 -14.58 1.43
CA TRP A 104 5.94 -16.01 1.34
C TRP A 104 6.44 -16.61 0.01
N ILE A 105 6.26 -15.89 -1.10
CA ILE A 105 6.72 -16.31 -2.43
C ILE A 105 8.25 -16.24 -2.54
N THR A 106 8.89 -15.19 -2.00
CA THR A 106 10.35 -15.04 -2.07
C THR A 106 11.09 -15.86 -1.03
N GLN A 107 10.42 -16.40 0.00
CA GLN A 107 11.04 -17.25 1.04
C GLN A 107 12.28 -16.62 1.70
N GLU A 108 12.48 -15.30 1.65
CA GLU A 108 13.69 -14.62 2.16
C GLU A 108 13.77 -14.59 3.71
N GLN A 109 13.02 -15.47 4.38
CA GLN A 109 13.13 -15.81 5.80
C GLN A 109 13.97 -17.08 6.04
N ILE A 110 14.42 -17.78 4.99
CA ILE A 110 15.39 -18.90 5.09
C ILE A 110 16.77 -18.46 4.59
N SER A 111 17.41 -17.59 5.36
CA SER A 111 18.87 -17.55 5.44
C SER A 111 19.20 -17.16 6.88
N PRO A 112 19.71 -18.10 7.70
CA PRO A 112 20.04 -17.85 9.11
C PRO A 112 21.16 -16.82 9.31
#